data_AF-A0A3M1HHL9-F1
#
_entry.id   AF-A0A3M1HHL9-F1
#
_cell.length_a   1.000
_cell.length_b   1.000
_cell.length_c   1.000
_cell.angle_alpha   90.00
_cell.angle_beta   90.00
_cell.angle_gamma   90.00
#
_symmetry.space_group_name_H-M   'P 1'
#
loop_
_entity.id
_entity.type
_entity.pdbx_description
1 polymer ?
#
loop_
_entity_poly.entity_id
_entity_poly.type
_entity_poly.pdbx_seq_one_letter_code
_entity_poly.pdbx_strand_id
1 'polypeptide(L)' 'RVIGAVLRTRAGVKPLFVSPGHLIDVATAASLTLDCCPRYRLPEPLRAAHHLAATGAS' A
#
# COMPACT_ATOMS: atom_id res chain seq x y z
N ARG A 1 -14.12 4.98 16.70
CA ARG A 1 -13.83 5.62 15.39
C ARG A 1 -12.84 4.73 14.64
N VAL A 2 -13.05 4.50 13.34
CA VAL A 2 -12.11 3.73 12.51
C VAL A 2 -10.91 4.62 12.14
N ILE A 3 -9.70 4.11 12.29
CA ILE A 3 -8.44 4.84 12.06
C ILE A 3 -7.59 4.25 10.92
N GLY A 4 -8.04 3.16 10.32
CA GLY A 4 -7.33 2.44 9.26
C GLY A 4 -7.98 1.11 8.91
N ALA A 5 -7.35 0.36 8.02
CA ALA A 5 -7.81 -0.94 7.54
C ALA A 5 -6.65 -1.94 7.44
N VAL A 6 -6.97 -3.22 7.61
CA VAL A 6 -6.03 -4.33 7.36
C VAL A 6 -6.45 -4.99 6.05
N LEU A 7 -5.60 -4.90 5.03
CA LEU A 7 -5.93 -5.32 3.66
C LEU A 7 -5.11 -6.53 3.26
N ARG A 8 -5.80 -7.57 2.76
CA ARG A 8 -5.14 -8.69 2.08
C ARG A 8 -5.02 -8.35 0.60
N THR A 9 -3.87 -7.82 0.21
CA THR A 9 -3.55 -7.46 -1.17
C THR A 9 -3.11 -8.66 -2.02
N ARG A 10 -2.68 -9.76 -1.38
CA ARG A 10 -2.31 -11.01 -2.05
C ARG A 10 -2.70 -12.22 -1.20
N ALA A 11 -3.29 -13.24 -1.82
CA ALA A 11 -3.66 -14.49 -1.15
C ALA A 11 -2.42 -15.19 -0.57
N GLY A 12 -2.54 -15.79 0.62
CA GLY A 12 -1.45 -16.51 1.28
C GLY A 12 -0.28 -15.65 1.79
N VAL A 13 -0.35 -14.32 1.69
CA VAL A 13 0.70 -13.40 2.14
C VAL A 13 0.22 -12.55 3.33
N LYS A 14 1.15 -12.11 4.17
CA LYS A 14 0.89 -11.18 5.28
C LYS A 14 0.15 -9.93 4.77
N PRO A 15 -0.92 -9.47 5.45
CA PRO A 15 -1.68 -8.30 5.01
C PRO A 15 -0.88 -6.99 5.12
N LEU A 16 -1.40 -5.92 4.52
CA LEU A 16 -0.96 -4.54 4.72
C LEU A 16 -1.82 -3.85 5.77
N PHE A 17 -1.20 -2.97 6.54
CA PHE A 17 -1.89 -2.03 7.41
C PHE A 17 -1.93 -0.68 6.69
N VAL A 18 -3.12 -0.12 6.51
CA VAL A 18 -3.34 1.13 5.78
C VAL A 18 -4.04 2.10 6.70
N SER A 19 -3.50 3.31 6.80
CA SER A 19 -4.14 4.44 7.47
C SER A 19 -4.29 5.59 6.49
N PRO A 20 -5.37 6.39 6.60
CA PRO A 20 -5.53 7.59 5.79
C PRO A 20 -4.42 8.60 6.12
N GLY A 21 -4.00 9.34 5.09
CA GLY A 21 -3.14 10.51 5.22
C GLY A 21 -3.96 11.80 5.39
N HIS A 22 -3.44 12.90 4.84
CA HIS A 22 -4.15 14.18 4.81
C HIS A 22 -5.23 14.18 3.71
N LEU A 23 -6.40 14.76 4.00
CA LEU A 23 -7.52 14.98 3.06
C LEU A 23 -8.08 13.71 2.38
N ILE A 24 -8.00 12.57 3.05
CA ILE A 24 -8.55 11.29 2.56
C ILE A 24 -9.18 10.51 3.71
N ASP A 25 -10.26 9.79 3.44
CA ASP A 25 -10.88 8.90 4.43
C ASP A 25 -10.30 7.48 4.35
N VAL A 26 -10.66 6.64 5.33
CA VAL A 26 -10.15 5.26 5.41
C VAL A 26 -10.59 4.42 4.22
N ALA A 27 -11.82 4.61 3.74
CA ALA A 27 -12.39 3.81 2.65
C ALA A 27 -11.67 4.09 1.33
N THR A 28 -11.45 5.37 1.01
CA THR A 28 -10.74 5.81 -0.19
C THR A 28 -9.28 5.37 -0.13
N ALA A 29 -8.60 5.52 1.01
CA ALA A 29 -7.23 5.05 1.19
C ALA A 29 -7.10 3.53 0.97
N ALA A 30 -8.09 2.75 1.44
CA ALA A 30 -8.12 1.31 1.24
C ALA A 30 -8.34 0.91 -0.23
N SER A 31 -9.29 1.55 -0.92
CA SER A 31 -9.56 1.30 -2.34
C SER A 31 -8.31 1.57 -3.18
N LEU A 32 -7.72 2.77 -3.04
CA LEU A 32 -6.51 3.15 -3.77
C LEU A 32 -5.35 2.18 -3.51
N THR A 33 -5.20 1.70 -2.27
CA THR A 33 -4.17 0.71 -1.95
C THR A 33 -4.39 -0.60 -2.70
N LEU A 34 -5.62 -1.10 -2.76
CA LEU A 34 -5.96 -2.34 -3.49
C LEU A 34 -5.76 -2.18 -5.00
N ASP A 35 -6.20 -1.04 -5.57
CA ASP A 35 -6.04 -0.73 -6.99
C ASP A 35 -4.56 -0.66 -7.41
N CYS A 36 -3.69 -0.19 -6.51
CA CYS A 36 -2.23 -0.18 -6.72
C CYS A 36 -1.55 -1.52 -6.40
N CYS A 37 -2.27 -2.58 -6.01
CA CYS A 37 -1.70 -3.90 -5.70
C CYS A 37 -2.20 -5.04 -6.62
N PRO A 38 -2.21 -4.89 -7.97
CA PRO A 38 -2.82 -5.89 -8.85
C PRO A 38 -2.01 -7.20 -8.92
N ARG A 39 -0.71 -7.17 -8.61
CA ARG A 39 0.20 -8.34 -8.77
C ARG A 39 1.02 -8.69 -7.53
N TYR A 40 1.39 -7.68 -6.74
CA TYR A 40 2.31 -7.82 -5.61
C TYR A 40 1.65 -7.41 -4.30
N ARG A 41 2.24 -7.86 -3.18
CA ARG A 41 1.78 -7.48 -1.85
C ARG A 41 1.87 -5.96 -1.61
N LEU A 42 2.98 -5.33 -2.04
CA LEU A 42 3.22 -3.89 -1.86
C LEU A 42 2.65 -3.11 -3.05
N PRO A 43 2.10 -1.89 -2.84
CA PRO A 43 1.62 -1.04 -3.91
C PRO A 43 2.71 -0.75 -4.94
N GLU A 44 2.35 -0.72 -6.21
CA GLU A 44 3.25 -0.40 -7.32
C GLU A 44 4.09 0.88 -7.08
N PRO A 45 3.51 2.00 -6.59
CA PRO A 45 4.31 3.19 -6.28
C PRO A 45 5.38 2.95 -5.20
N LEU A 46 5.03 2.20 -4.15
CA LEU A 46 5.95 1.90 -3.05
C LEU A 46 7.04 0.91 -3.48
N ARG A 47 6.72 -0.04 -4.36
CA ARG A 47 7.72 -0.94 -4.96
C ARG A 47 8.71 -0.19 -5.83
N ALA A 48 8.23 0.73 -6.67
CA ALA A 48 9.08 1.56 -7.52
C ALA A 48 10.01 2.43 -6.66
N ALA A 49 9.48 3.10 -5.64
CA ALA A 49 10.27 3.89 -4.70
C ALA A 49 11.34 3.06 -3.99
N HIS A 50 11.01 1.84 -3.55
CA HIS A 50 11.97 0.93 -2.93
C HIS A 50 13.10 0.53 -3.89
N HIS A 51 12.79 0.21 -5.15
CA HIS A 51 13.81 -0.11 -6.15
C HIS A 51 14.74 1.09 -6.41
N LEU A 52 14.19 2.29 -6.57
CA LEU A 52 14.97 3.51 -6.78
C LEU A 52 15.91 3.80 -5.59
N ALA A 53 15.41 3.67 -4.37
CA ALA A 53 16.21 3.85 -3.16
C ALA A 53 17.31 2.79 -3.01
N ALA A 54 17.05 1.54 -3.45
CA ALA A 54 18.03 0.46 -3.40
C ALA A 54 19.12 0.60 -4.47
N THR A 55 18.84 1.26 -5.60
CA THR A 55 19.82 1.46 -6.69
C THR A 55 20.56 2.81 -6.61
N GLY A 56 20.08 3.76 -5.81
CA GLY A 56 20.59 5.14 -5.73
C GLY A 56 21.83 5.36 -4.85
N ALA A 57 22.51 4.29 -4.44
CA ALA A 57 23.81 4.36 -3.79
C ALA A 57 24.91 4.01 -4.82
N SER A 58 25.27 4.96 -5.66
CA SER A 58 26.47 4.93 -6.51
C SER A 58 27.03 6.34 -6.63
#